data_AF-V8PAL1-F1
#
_entry.id   AF-V8PAL1-F1
#
_cell.length_a   1.000
_cell.length_b   1.000
_cell.length_c   1.000
_cell.angle_alpha   90.00
_cell.angle_beta   90.00
_cell.angle_gamma   90.00
#
_symmetry.space_group_name_H-M   'P 1'
#
loop_
_entity.id
_entity.type
_entity.pdbx_description
1 polymer ?
#
loop_
_entity_poly.entity_id
_entity_poly.type
_entity_poly.pdbx_seq_one_letter_code
_entity_poly.pdbx_strand_id
1 'polypeptide(L)' 'MKCGFLVWCMAPSPSNGAEFLYHRIIRPFFLKHEAQLDNVMKELKEKAGETTDTITKEVKKATINLLGDEKKST' A
#
# COMPACT_ATOMS: atom_id res chain seq x y z
N MET A 1 -24.76 17.11 -3.49
CA MET A 1 -23.59 17.34 -2.62
C MET A 1 -22.86 16.03 -2.29
N LYS A 2 -22.29 15.33 -3.29
CA LYS A 2 -21.51 14.09 -3.08
C LYS A 2 -20.01 14.30 -3.34
N CYS A 3 -19.66 15.22 -4.23
CA CYS A 3 -18.26 15.54 -4.58
C CYS A 3 -17.57 16.46 -3.56
N GLY A 4 -18.33 17.11 -2.67
CA GLY A 4 -17.76 18.00 -1.65
C GLY A 4 -16.81 17.28 -0.71
N PHE A 5 -17.13 16.03 -0.34
CA PHE A 5 -16.26 15.19 0.50
C PHE A 5 -14.93 14.84 -0.20
N LEU A 6 -14.99 14.47 -1.48
CA LEU A 6 -13.79 14.12 -2.26
C LEU A 6 -12.90 15.32 -2.52
N VAL A 7 -13.48 16.48 -2.84
CA VAL A 7 -12.74 17.74 -3.00
C VAL A 7 -12.16 18.20 -1.67
N TRP A 8 -12.88 18.03 -0.56
CA TRP A 8 -12.36 18.29 0.78
C TRP A 8 -11.27 17.31 1.22
N CYS A 9 -11.22 16.10 0.65
CA CYS A 9 -10.13 15.14 0.83
C CYS A 9 -8.91 15.40 -0.09
N MET A 10 -9.10 16.05 -1.24
CA MET A 10 -8.04 16.30 -2.24
C MET A 10 -7.53 17.75 -2.22
N ALA A 11 -8.25 18.67 -1.57
CA ALA A 11 -7.81 20.04 -1.40
C ALA A 11 -6.54 20.05 -0.53
N PRO A 12 -5.47 20.73 -0.95
CA PRO A 12 -4.24 20.90 -0.17
C PRO A 12 -4.49 21.91 0.96
N SER A 13 -5.43 21.57 1.85
CA SER A 13 -5.77 22.38 3.02
C SER A 13 -5.08 21.77 4.24
N PRO A 14 -4.33 22.55 5.03
CA PRO A 14 -3.77 22.07 6.31
C PRO A 14 -4.86 21.63 7.31
N SER A 15 -6.14 21.92 7.02
CA SER A 15 -7.31 21.23 7.58
C SER A 15 -7.76 20.09 6.65
N ASN A 16 -6.89 19.10 6.44
CA ASN A 16 -7.19 17.91 5.65
C ASN A 16 -8.44 17.23 6.22
N GLY A 17 -9.53 17.21 5.47
CA GLY A 17 -10.74 16.49 5.89
C GLY A 17 -10.50 15.04 6.22
N ALA A 18 -9.57 14.43 5.49
CA ALA A 18 -9.06 13.09 5.74
C ALA A 18 -8.37 12.98 7.11
N GLU A 19 -7.52 13.93 7.50
CA GLU A 19 -6.80 13.96 8.79
C GLU A 19 -7.76 14.16 9.97
N PHE A 20 -8.72 15.08 9.82
CA PHE A 20 -9.75 15.31 10.85
C PHE A 20 -10.62 14.06 11.04
N LEU A 21 -11.07 13.45 9.94
CA LEU A 21 -11.80 12.19 9.98
C LEU A 21 -10.93 11.05 10.55
N TYR A 22 -9.64 11.06 10.24
CA TYR A 22 -8.67 10.10 10.75
C TYR A 22 -8.55 10.18 12.27
N HIS A 23 -8.30 11.37 12.82
CA HIS A 23 -8.12 11.57 14.25
C HIS A 23 -9.43 11.48 15.06
N ARG A 24 -10.57 11.89 14.48
CA ARG A 24 -11.86 11.98 15.19
C ARG A 24 -12.71 10.71 15.11
N ILE A 25 -12.67 10.01 13.98
CA ILE A 25 -13.54 8.84 13.71
C ILE A 25 -12.71 7.57 13.55
N ILE A 26 -11.67 7.57 12.71
CA ILE A 26 -10.87 6.36 12.47
C ILE A 26 -10.10 5.98 13.72
N ARG A 27 -9.40 6.91 14.39
CA ARG A 27 -8.60 6.65 15.59
C ARG A 27 -9.38 5.96 16.73
N PRO A 28 -10.55 6.47 17.19
CA PRO A 28 -11.32 5.79 18.23
C PRO A 28 -11.92 4.45 17.76
N PHE A 29 -12.16 4.26 16.47
CA PHE A 29 -12.63 2.98 15.93
C PHE A 29 -11.47 1.97 15.80
N PHE A 30 -10.29 2.43 15.40
CA PHE A 30 -9.06 1.66 15.26
C PHE A 30 -8.61 1.09 16.61
N LEU A 31 -8.57 1.93 17.66
CA LEU A 31 -8.29 1.48 19.03
C LEU A 31 -9.33 0.48 19.56
N LYS A 32 -10.58 0.56 19.09
CA LYS A 32 -11.66 -0.34 19.52
C LYS A 32 -11.68 -1.67 18.76
N HIS A 33 -11.05 -1.74 17.58
CA HIS A 33 -11.00 -2.91 16.70
C HIS A 33 -9.55 -3.30 16.35
N GLU A 34 -8.60 -2.89 17.18
CA GLU A 34 -7.16 -3.08 16.96
C GLU A 34 -6.82 -4.55 16.71
N ALA A 35 -7.48 -5.48 17.42
CA ALA A 35 -7.30 -6.92 17.21
C ALA A 35 -7.74 -7.41 15.82
N GLN A 36 -8.76 -6.79 15.22
CA GLN A 36 -9.21 -7.15 13.87
C GLN A 36 -8.34 -6.50 12.80
N LEU A 37 -7.95 -5.25 13.02
CA LEU A 37 -7.09 -4.52 12.09
C LEU A 37 -5.65 -5.04 12.12
N ASP A 38 -5.13 -5.49 13.27
CA ASP A 38 -3.84 -6.15 13.37
C ASP A 38 -3.84 -7.47 12.59
N ASN A 39 -4.93 -8.26 12.69
CA ASN A 39 -5.07 -9.49 11.93
C ASN A 39 -5.10 -9.22 10.41
N VAL A 40 -5.91 -8.26 9.98
CA VAL A 40 -6.02 -7.87 8.55
C VAL A 40 -4.71 -7.25 8.05
N MET A 41 -4.03 -6.43 8.85
CA MET A 41 -2.72 -5.85 8.53
C MET A 41 -1.66 -6.95 8.43
N LYS A 42 -1.70 -7.95 9.30
CA LYS A 42 -0.80 -9.10 9.26
C LYS A 42 -1.03 -9.94 8.01
N GLU A 43 -2.27 -10.23 7.63
CA GLU A 43 -2.58 -10.93 6.38
C GLU A 43 -2.17 -10.12 5.15
N LEU A 44 -2.44 -8.80 5.13
CA LEU A 44 -1.98 -7.90 4.06
C LEU A 44 -0.46 -7.86 3.96
N LYS A 45 0.24 -7.80 5.10
CA LYS A 45 1.71 -7.78 5.17
C LYS A 45 2.31 -9.11 4.71
N GLU A 46 1.72 -10.23 5.11
CA GLU A 46 2.14 -11.57 4.68
C GLU A 46 1.96 -11.72 3.16
N LYS A 47 0.78 -11.37 2.65
CA LYS A 47 0.47 -11.44 1.21
C LYS A 47 1.31 -10.47 0.39
N ALA A 48 1.61 -9.28 0.92
CA ALA A 48 2.54 -8.33 0.31
C ALA A 48 3.97 -8.86 0.32
N GLY A 49 4.39 -9.56 1.39
CA GLY A 49 5.66 -10.27 1.48
C GLY A 49 5.79 -11.33 0.38
N GLU A 50 4.82 -12.24 0.28
CA GLU A 50 4.79 -13.28 -0.76
C GLU A 50 4.80 -12.69 -2.18
N THR A 51 4.05 -11.60 -2.39
CA THR A 51 4.02 -10.87 -3.67
C THR A 51 5.38 -10.21 -3.94
N THR A 52 6.04 -9.66 -2.93
CA THR A 52 7.38 -9.07 -3.07
C THR A 52 8.43 -10.14 -3.36
N ASP A 53 8.35 -11.31 -2.72
CA ASP A 53 9.25 -12.43 -2.95
C ASP A 53 9.11 -13.02 -4.35
N THR A 54 7.87 -13.17 -4.84
CA THR A 54 7.60 -13.61 -6.20
C THR A 54 8.04 -12.57 -7.23
N ILE A 55 7.71 -11.30 -7.03
CA ILE A 55 8.19 -10.21 -7.89
C ILE A 55 9.73 -10.16 -7.89
N THR A 56 10.39 -10.29 -6.74
CA THR A 56 11.85 -10.27 -6.64
C THR A 56 12.47 -11.46 -7.35
N LYS A 57 11.88 -12.66 -7.24
CA LYS A 57 12.32 -13.86 -7.98
C LYS A 57 12.16 -13.69 -9.49
N GLU A 58 11.01 -13.20 -9.95
CA GLU A 58 10.76 -12.95 -11.37
C GLU A 58 11.64 -11.84 -11.93
N VAL A 59 11.85 -10.75 -11.18
CA VAL A 59 12.78 -9.68 -11.53
C VAL A 59 14.19 -10.26 -11.63
N LYS A 60 14.68 -10.98 -10.61
CA LYS A 60 16.02 -11.58 -10.64
C LYS A 60 16.20 -12.54 -11.81
N LYS A 61 15.19 -13.35 -12.12
CA LYS A 61 15.18 -14.26 -13.28
C LYS A 61 15.19 -13.48 -14.60
N ALA A 62 14.39 -12.42 -14.71
CA ALA A 62 14.37 -11.54 -15.87
C ALA A 62 15.71 -10.82 -16.05
N THR A 63 16.33 -10.32 -14.97
CA THR A 63 17.66 -9.69 -15.03
C THR A 63 18.74 -10.67 -15.47
N ILE A 64 18.72 -11.92 -14.98
CA ILE A 64 19.67 -12.95 -15.40
C ILE A 64 19.49 -13.31 -16.89
N ASN A 65 18.25 -13.40 -17.36
CA ASN A 65 17.98 -13.63 -18.79
C ASN A 65 18.44 -12.47 -19.66
N LEU A 66 18.19 -11.22 -19.25
CA LEU A 66 18.67 -10.02 -19.96
C LEU A 66 20.20 -9.95 -20.01
N LEU A 67 20.88 -10.27 -18.90
CA LEU A 67 22.35 -10.30 -18.83
C LEU A 67 22.95 -11.46 -19.65
N GLY A 68 22.22 -12.56 -19.76
CA GLY A 68 22.60 -13.70 -20.61
C GLY A 68 22.47 -13.43 -22.10
N ASP A 69 21.49 -12.62 -22.50
CA ASP A 69 21.28 -12.23 -23.91
C ASP A 69 22.38 -11.26 -24.38
N GLU A 70 22.84 -10.35 -23.51
CA GLU A 70 23.96 -9.44 -23.78
C GLU A 70 25.27 -10.20 -24.06
N LYS A 71 25.50 -11.35 -23.40
CA LYS A 71 26.70 -12.19 -23.58
C LYS A 71 26.68 -13.05 -24.85
N LYS A 72 25.54 -13.19 -25.54
CA LYS A 72 25.40 -14.04 -26.75
C LYS A 72 25.50 -13.25 -28.06
N SER A 73 25.43 -11.92 -28.00
CA SER A 73 25.47 -11.04 -29.18
C SER A 73 26.82 -10.33 -29.41
N THR A 74 27.87 -10.65 -28.64
CA THR A 74 29.26 -10.25 -28.92
C THR A 74 30.10 -11.50 -29.19
#